data_AF-A0A9E5M0W7-F1
#
_entry.id   AF-A0A9E5M0W7-F1
#
_cell.length_a   1.000
_cell.length_b   1.000
_cell.length_c   1.000
_cell.angle_alpha   90.00
_cell.angle_beta   90.00
_cell.angle_gamma   90.00
#
_symmetry.space_group_name_H-M   'P 1'
#
loop_
_entity.id
_entity.type
_entity.pdbx_description
1 polymer ?
#
loop_
_entity_poly.entity_id
_entity_poly.type
_entity_poly.pdbx_seq_one_letter_code
_entity_poly.pdbx_strand_id
1 'polypeptide(L)' 'FHEVLEHRWYLGEKAGRDIGLDLATAQYITDVLPHRLDSGAPAL' A
#
# COMPACT_ATOMS: atom_id res chain seq x y z
N PHE A 1 -9.61 -2.91 -2.89
CA PHE A 1 -9.61 -2.17 -1.61
C PHE A 1 -9.09 -2.97 -0.42
N HIS A 2 -9.22 -4.30 -0.37
CA HIS A 2 -8.70 -5.10 0.75
C HIS A 2 -7.17 -5.00 0.92
N GLU A 3 -6.44 -4.93 -0.19
CA GLU A 3 -4.96 -4.94 -0.19
C GLU A 3 -4.35 -3.70 0.48
N VAL A 4 -5.00 -2.55 0.38
CA VAL A 4 -4.58 -1.33 1.10
C VAL A 4 -4.76 -1.49 2.60
N LEU A 5 -5.82 -2.20 3.03
CA LEU A 5 -6.06 -2.48 4.45
C LEU A 5 -5.05 -3.48 5.02
N GLU A 6 -4.68 -4.49 4.24
CA GLU A 6 -3.60 -5.43 4.58
C GLU A 6 -2.24 -4.70 4.65
N HIS A 7 -1.95 -3.84 3.68
CA HIS A 7 -0.72 -3.03 3.67
C HIS A 7 -0.66 -2.07 4.86
N ARG A 8 -1.79 -1.46 5.24
CA ARG A 8 -1.91 -0.65 6.46
C ARG A 8 -1.55 -1.46 7.70
N TRP A 9 -2.08 -2.67 7.82
CA TRP A 9 -1.79 -3.53 8.96
C TRP A 9 -0.29 -3.86 9.04
N TYR A 10 0.32 -4.28 7.93
CA TYR A 10 1.76 -4.56 7.85
C TYR A 10 2.61 -3.35 8.23
N LEU A 11 2.29 -2.17 7.71
CA LEU A 11 3.01 -0.93 8.03
C LEU A 11 2.81 -0.53 9.50
N GLY A 12 1.62 -0.75 10.04
CA GLY A 12 1.30 -0.46 11.43
C GLY A 12 2.05 -1.38 12.40
N GLU A 13 2.19 -2.67 12.08
CA GLU A 13 3.02 -3.60 12.83
C GLU A 13 4.49 -3.19 12.79
N LYS A 14 5.03 -2.86 11.60
CA LYS A 14 6.42 -2.42 11.43
C LYS A 14 6.71 -1.11 12.18
N ALA A 15 5.74 -0.20 12.22
CA ALA A 15 5.86 1.09 12.91
C ALA A 15 5.52 1.01 14.41
N GLY A 16 4.98 -0.11 14.91
CA GLY A 16 4.48 -0.26 16.27
C GLY A 16 3.30 0.65 16.62
N ARG A 17 2.63 1.22 15.62
CA ARG A 17 1.47 2.12 15.78
C ARG A 17 0.63 2.15 14.51
N ASP A 18 -0.64 2.50 14.64
CA ASP A 18 -1.44 2.77 13.45
C ASP A 18 -0.90 3.97 12.67
N ILE A 19 -0.74 3.79 11.37
CA ILE A 19 -0.25 4.82 10.44
C ILE A 19 -1.38 5.54 9.71
N GLY A 20 -2.61 5.05 9.82
CA GLY A 20 -3.78 5.61 9.15
C GLY A 20 -3.93 5.16 7.70
N LEU A 21 -5.14 5.34 7.18
CA LEU A 21 -5.51 4.85 5.84
C LEU A 21 -4.90 5.69 4.72
N ASP A 22 -4.77 7.00 4.90
CA ASP A 22 -4.27 7.92 3.88
C ASP A 22 -2.81 7.60 3.52
N LEU A 23 -1.96 7.45 4.54
CA LEU A 23 -0.55 7.08 4.37
C LEU A 23 -0.40 5.68 3.79
N ALA A 24 -1.17 4.71 4.26
CA ALA A 24 -1.14 3.35 3.72
C ALA A 24 -1.57 3.31 2.24
N THR A 25 -2.55 4.12 1.85
CA THR A 25 -3.01 4.22 0.46
C THR A 25 -1.94 4.84 -0.43
N ALA A 26 -1.34 5.95 -0.01
CA ALA A 26 -0.28 6.61 -0.76
C ALA A 26 0.92 5.67 -0.95
N GLN A 27 1.40 5.02 0.12
CA GLN A 27 2.51 4.06 0.06
C GLN A 27 2.18 2.88 -0.85
N TYR A 28 0.97 2.33 -0.74
CA TYR A 28 0.54 1.22 -1.59
C TYR A 28 0.57 1.60 -3.07
N ILE A 29 0.09 2.79 -3.44
CA ILE A 29 0.08 3.27 -4.83
C ILE A 29 1.51 3.50 -5.34
N THR A 30 2.42 4.00 -4.52
CA THR A 30 3.79 4.32 -4.96
C THR A 30 4.74 3.13 -4.93
N ASP A 31 4.52 2.17 -4.05
CA ASP A 31 5.51 1.15 -3.70
C ASP A 31 5.05 -0.26 -4.08
N VAL A 32 3.74 -0.54 -4.00
CA VAL A 32 3.19 -1.87 -4.28
C VAL A 32 2.59 -1.93 -5.68
N LEU A 33 1.77 -0.93 -6.05
CA LEU A 33 1.05 -0.89 -7.32
C LEU A 33 1.95 -0.92 -8.56
N PRO A 34 3.10 -0.21 -8.63
CA PRO A 34 3.95 -0.20 -9.83
C PRO A 34 4.60 -1.57 -10.11
N HIS A 35 4.78 -2.38 -9.07
CA HIS A 35 5.33 -3.73 -9.19
C HIS A 35 4.26 -4.78 -9.52
N ARG A 36 2.98 -4.38 -9.54
CA ARG A 36 1.88 -5.25 -9.95
C ARG A 36 1.65 -5.17 -11.45
N LEU A 37 2.22 -6.13 -12.16
CA LEU A 37 2.04 -6.35 -13.60
C LEU A 37 0.56 -6.45 -14.02
N ASP A 38 -0.31 -6.92 -13.13
CA ASP A 38 -1.75 -7.13 -13.41
C ASP A 38 -2.64 -5.90 -13.14
N SER A 39 -2.10 -4.83 -12.53
CA SER A 39 -2.92 -3.69 -12.11
C SER A 39 -3.21 -2.68 -13.24
N GLY A 40 -2.70 -2.92 -14.45
CA GLY A 40 -2.87 -2.01 -15.59
C GLY A 40 -2.25 -0.62 -15.39
N ALA A 41 -1.49 -0.43 -14.31
CA ALA A 41 -0.66 0.75 -14.12
C ALA A 41 0.42 0.72 -15.20
N PRO A 42 0.51 1.75 -16.07
CA PRO A 42 1.55 1.77 -17.09
C PRO A 42 2.89 1.77 -16.36
N ALA A 43 3.69 0.73 -16.59
CA ALA A 43 5.12 0.81 -16.36
C ALA A 43 5.64 1.92 -17.28
N LEU A 44 5.93 3.08 -16.70
CA LEU A 44 6.52 4.23 -17.40
C LEU A 44 7.89 3.86 -17.98
#